data_AF-A0A535EBQ1-F1
#
_entry.id   AF-A0A535EBQ1-F1
#
_cell.length_a   1.000
_cell.length_b   1.000
_cell.length_c   1.000
_cell.angle_alpha   90.00
_cell.angle_beta   90.00
_cell.angle_gamma   90.00
#
_symmetry.space_group_name_H-M   'P 1'
#
loop_
_entity.id
_entity.type
_entity.pdbx_description
1 polymer ?
#
loop_
_entity_poly.entity_id
_entity_poly.type
_entity_poly.pdbx_seq_one_letter_code
_entity_poly.pdbx_strand_id
1 'polypeptide(L)'
;MILRRLYIYLVSAASLVVVAFGIAGLGSTFILFFLNDPEWQFSRTSIAGYGAAIIVGLPVWAIHMWIARRYALRDPAERASAIRHLYFYWACLVFAIFFVVNLNNALALALRPWLDNLPNPPSPSEGTRQILQSTWNALVLLAIWLLHYRMAARDRSAVGEQGASATLRRWYMYVALFIGFVLMLYSGATVLKLLWANGLNSKLYQYDSLSAPVGSLVTGFILWSFHARVVATRHIEDDRKSTLRAVEGFLAVALSITLALYGGSQILYYSLARLLGVDNPGGLGNDILAGLADPGSKLIVFAPAWLLVRTRLARDASTGEAKRQAGIRRLYVNLASLVSLAAMASGAGQVLWTLAEQAEAPMIGVSPFDWKNPLSIGITLFAVGGAVWLAHWRQAPPAEERQSASRRLYLWGALLGSVMA
;
A
#
# COMPACT_ATOMS: atom_id res chain seq x y z
N MET A 1 33.01 -18.82 -8.00
CA MET A 1 32.23 -18.81 -6.73
C MET A 1 30.81 -18.28 -6.88
N ILE A 2 30.59 -17.19 -7.64
CA ILE A 2 29.26 -16.58 -7.84
C ILE A 2 28.22 -17.55 -8.41
N LEU A 3 28.54 -18.28 -9.49
CA LEU A 3 27.65 -19.26 -10.13
C LEU A 3 27.14 -20.33 -9.16
N ARG A 4 28.00 -20.86 -8.28
CA ARG A 4 27.63 -21.83 -7.24
C ARG A 4 26.61 -21.24 -6.26
N ARG A 5 26.84 -20.01 -5.78
CA ARG A 5 25.91 -19.33 -4.86
C ARG A 5 24.57 -19.12 -5.55
N LEU A 6 24.60 -18.60 -6.78
CA LEU A 6 23.39 -18.33 -7.56
C LEU A 6 22.57 -19.61 -7.77
N TYR A 7 23.22 -20.70 -8.20
CA TYR A 7 22.57 -22.01 -8.35
C TYR A 7 21.90 -22.47 -7.05
N ILE A 8 22.64 -22.50 -5.93
CA ILE A 8 22.11 -22.97 -4.66
C ILE A 8 20.88 -22.15 -4.24
N TYR A 9 20.97 -20.82 -4.30
CA TYR A 9 19.89 -19.95 -3.83
C TYR A 9 18.69 -19.88 -4.79
N LEU A 10 18.90 -20.03 -6.10
CA LEU A 10 17.79 -20.14 -7.06
C LEU A 10 17.03 -21.45 -6.87
N VAL A 11 17.75 -22.58 -6.76
CA VAL A 11 17.12 -23.88 -6.52
C VAL A 11 16.40 -23.88 -5.18
N SER A 12 17.02 -23.35 -4.11
CA SER A 12 16.35 -23.18 -2.82
C SER A 12 15.10 -22.31 -2.92
N ALA A 13 15.11 -21.21 -3.68
CA ALA A 13 13.93 -20.35 -3.82
C ALA A 13 12.79 -21.09 -4.53
N ALA A 14 13.08 -21.74 -5.65
CA ALA A 14 12.09 -22.52 -6.39
C ALA A 14 11.51 -23.66 -5.54
N SER A 15 12.36 -24.45 -4.88
CA SER A 15 11.91 -25.54 -4.02
C SER A 15 11.12 -25.03 -2.81
N LEU A 16 11.46 -23.86 -2.24
CA LEU A 16 10.73 -23.27 -1.13
C LEU A 16 9.29 -22.89 -1.53
N VAL A 17 9.10 -22.35 -2.74
CA VAL A 17 7.76 -22.05 -3.26
C VAL A 17 6.95 -23.33 -3.42
N VAL A 18 7.56 -24.39 -3.97
CA VAL A 18 6.91 -25.71 -4.13
C VAL A 18 6.53 -26.31 -2.78
N VAL A 19 7.41 -26.22 -1.77
CA VAL A 19 7.12 -26.67 -0.40
C VAL A 19 6.00 -25.86 0.22
N ALA A 20 6.03 -24.54 0.10
CA ALA A 20 4.98 -23.66 0.64
C ALA A 20 3.61 -24.00 0.02
N PHE A 21 3.57 -24.15 -1.30
CA PHE A 21 2.38 -24.57 -2.04
C PHE A 21 1.88 -25.95 -1.60
N GLY A 22 2.78 -26.92 -1.48
CA GLY A 22 2.45 -28.27 -1.03
C GLY A 22 1.87 -28.30 0.39
N ILE A 23 2.53 -27.64 1.37
CA ILE A 23 2.06 -27.64 2.77
C ILE A 23 0.74 -26.87 2.90
N ALA A 24 0.62 -25.70 2.27
CA ALA A 24 -0.61 -24.91 2.26
C ALA A 24 -1.77 -25.71 1.67
N GLY A 25 -1.62 -26.20 0.44
CA GLY A 25 -2.65 -26.96 -0.26
C GLY A 25 -3.01 -28.28 0.42
N LEU A 26 -2.02 -29.03 0.92
CA LEU A 26 -2.28 -30.29 1.61
C LEU A 26 -3.10 -30.08 2.87
N GLY A 27 -2.73 -29.11 3.72
CA GLY A 27 -3.51 -28.82 4.93
C GLY A 27 -4.88 -28.23 4.64
N SER A 28 -5.01 -27.36 3.62
CA SER A 28 -6.33 -26.89 3.15
C SER A 28 -7.21 -28.04 2.67
N THR A 29 -6.63 -29.07 2.07
CA THR A 29 -7.34 -30.27 1.62
C THR A 29 -7.75 -31.15 2.81
N PHE A 30 -6.87 -31.34 3.79
CA PHE A 30 -7.19 -32.09 5.01
C PHE A 30 -8.25 -31.42 5.89
N ILE A 31 -8.39 -30.08 5.84
CA ILE A 31 -9.51 -29.39 6.50
C ILE A 31 -10.86 -29.92 6.01
N LEU A 32 -11.00 -30.28 4.72
CA LEU A 32 -12.22 -30.91 4.20
C LEU A 32 -12.54 -32.21 4.93
N PHE A 33 -11.52 -33.05 5.16
CA PHE A 33 -11.68 -34.29 5.92
C PHE A 33 -12.13 -34.02 7.36
N PHE A 34 -11.47 -33.10 8.06
CA PHE A 34 -11.78 -32.79 9.45
C PHE A 34 -13.16 -32.17 9.65
N LEU A 35 -13.68 -31.48 8.63
CA LEU A 35 -15.03 -30.90 8.63
C LEU A 35 -16.10 -31.88 8.13
N ASN A 36 -15.74 -33.11 7.75
CA ASN A 36 -16.62 -34.05 7.08
C ASN A 36 -17.30 -33.44 5.83
N ASP A 37 -16.53 -32.66 5.08
CA ASP A 37 -17.02 -31.92 3.92
C ASP A 37 -17.21 -32.85 2.71
N PRO A 38 -18.38 -32.81 2.02
CA PRO A 38 -18.61 -33.62 0.83
C PRO A 38 -17.63 -33.39 -0.32
N GLU A 39 -16.84 -32.31 -0.33
CA GLU A 39 -15.79 -32.13 -1.33
C GLU A 39 -14.60 -33.07 -1.11
N TRP A 40 -14.44 -33.64 0.08
CA TRP A 40 -13.33 -34.55 0.42
C TRP A 40 -13.24 -35.79 -0.50
N GLN A 41 -14.37 -36.31 -0.97
CA GLN A 41 -14.40 -37.45 -1.91
C GLN A 41 -13.65 -37.15 -3.22
N PHE A 42 -13.49 -35.88 -3.59
CA PHE A 42 -12.79 -35.45 -4.79
C PHE A 42 -11.32 -35.04 -4.52
N SER A 43 -10.85 -35.17 -3.28
CA SER A 43 -9.52 -34.67 -2.86
C SER A 43 -8.34 -35.57 -3.24
N ARG A 44 -8.56 -36.77 -3.79
CA ARG A 44 -7.49 -37.74 -4.09
C ARG A 44 -6.38 -37.13 -4.96
N THR A 45 -6.75 -36.44 -6.03
CA THR A 45 -5.81 -35.79 -6.96
C THR A 45 -5.05 -34.65 -6.27
N SER A 46 -5.76 -33.84 -5.46
CA SER A 46 -5.16 -32.74 -4.69
C SER A 46 -4.14 -33.25 -3.67
N ILE A 47 -4.49 -34.29 -2.90
CA ILE A 47 -3.59 -34.91 -1.92
C ILE A 47 -2.34 -35.46 -2.61
N ALA A 48 -2.50 -36.16 -3.73
CA ALA A 48 -1.37 -36.69 -4.48
C ALA A 48 -0.46 -35.55 -5.01
N GLY A 49 -1.04 -34.50 -5.58
CA GLY A 49 -0.30 -33.35 -6.11
C GLY A 49 0.46 -32.59 -5.03
N TYR A 50 -0.22 -32.20 -3.94
CA TYR A 50 0.40 -31.49 -2.83
C TYR A 50 1.40 -32.36 -2.06
N GLY A 51 1.10 -33.66 -1.90
CA GLY A 51 2.00 -34.64 -1.32
C GLY A 51 3.28 -34.79 -2.13
N ALA A 52 3.18 -34.94 -3.46
CA ALA A 52 4.33 -34.99 -4.35
C ALA A 52 5.18 -33.71 -4.27
N ALA A 53 4.53 -32.53 -4.24
CA ALA A 53 5.22 -31.26 -4.06
C ALA A 53 6.06 -31.21 -2.78
N ILE A 54 5.55 -31.74 -1.65
CA ILE A 54 6.30 -31.82 -0.39
C ILE A 54 7.42 -32.86 -0.48
N ILE A 55 7.12 -34.08 -0.95
CA ILE A 55 8.07 -35.20 -1.01
C ILE A 55 9.28 -34.85 -1.88
N VAL A 56 9.09 -34.10 -2.96
CA VAL A 56 10.19 -33.66 -3.84
C VAL A 56 10.78 -32.34 -3.38
N GLY A 57 9.95 -31.34 -3.11
CA GLY A 57 10.40 -29.98 -2.81
C GLY A 57 11.14 -29.86 -1.49
N LEU A 58 10.69 -30.57 -0.44
CA LEU A 58 11.25 -30.42 0.90
C LEU A 58 12.69 -30.96 0.99
N PRO A 59 13.01 -32.17 0.49
CA PRO A 59 14.39 -32.64 0.45
C PRO A 59 15.29 -31.74 -0.39
N VAL A 60 14.83 -31.29 -1.57
CA VAL A 60 15.59 -30.38 -2.42
C VAL A 60 15.91 -29.09 -1.67
N TRP A 61 14.92 -28.47 -1.04
CA TRP A 61 15.13 -27.26 -0.25
C TRP A 61 16.08 -27.50 0.93
N ALA A 62 15.83 -28.54 1.72
CA ALA A 62 16.57 -28.84 2.94
C ALA A 62 18.05 -29.14 2.64
N ILE A 63 18.34 -29.94 1.61
CA ILE A 63 19.71 -30.27 1.21
C ILE A 63 20.45 -29.01 0.73
N HIS A 64 19.85 -28.21 -0.15
CA HIS A 64 20.49 -27.00 -0.66
C HIS A 64 20.73 -25.97 0.46
N MET A 65 19.78 -25.81 1.39
CA MET A 65 19.94 -24.95 2.56
C MET A 65 20.98 -25.48 3.55
N TRP A 66 21.07 -26.81 3.73
CA TRP A 66 22.10 -27.42 4.56
C TRP A 66 23.50 -27.17 3.98
N ILE A 67 23.68 -27.35 2.67
CA ILE A 67 24.94 -27.05 1.97
C ILE A 67 25.27 -25.56 2.09
N ALA A 68 24.31 -24.67 1.81
CA ALA A 68 24.47 -23.22 1.92
C ALA A 68 24.90 -22.80 3.33
N ARG A 69 24.29 -23.40 4.36
CA ARG A 69 24.64 -23.16 5.76
C ARG A 69 26.04 -23.65 6.08
N ARG A 70 26.43 -24.83 5.61
CA ARG A 70 27.78 -25.38 5.82
C ARG A 70 28.86 -24.47 5.22
N TYR A 71 28.62 -23.88 4.05
CA TYR A 71 29.54 -22.90 3.47
C TYR A 71 29.60 -21.61 4.29
N ALA A 72 28.45 -21.04 4.66
CA ALA A 72 28.38 -19.82 5.46
C ALA A 72 29.00 -19.95 6.86
N LEU A 73 29.04 -21.16 7.44
CA LEU A 73 29.72 -21.43 8.71
C LEU A 73 31.24 -21.55 8.58
N ARG A 74 31.75 -21.86 7.40
CA ARG A 74 33.19 -22.05 7.15
C ARG A 74 33.88 -20.81 6.64
N ASP A 75 33.14 -19.94 5.94
CA ASP A 75 33.67 -18.74 5.32
C ASP A 75 32.77 -17.53 5.64
N PRO A 76 33.28 -16.53 6.40
CA PRO A 76 32.55 -15.29 6.65
C PRO A 76 32.13 -14.55 5.37
N ALA A 77 32.88 -14.67 4.27
CA ALA A 77 32.53 -14.04 2.99
C ALA A 77 31.34 -14.71 2.29
N GLU A 78 31.12 -16.01 2.50
CA GLU A 78 29.89 -16.70 2.07
C GLU A 78 28.69 -16.22 2.88
N ARG A 79 28.88 -15.98 4.19
CA ARG A 79 27.83 -15.48 5.06
C ARG A 79 27.46 -14.02 4.77
N ALA A 80 28.43 -13.17 4.46
CA ALA A 80 28.23 -11.76 4.09
C ALA A 80 27.72 -11.56 2.65
N SER A 81 27.64 -12.63 1.85
CA SER A 81 27.30 -12.60 0.43
C SER A 81 25.95 -11.92 0.15
N ALA A 82 25.96 -10.96 -0.77
CA ALA A 82 24.73 -10.28 -1.21
C ALA A 82 23.70 -11.24 -1.83
N ILE A 83 24.14 -12.32 -2.51
CA ILE A 83 23.23 -13.31 -3.11
C ILE A 83 22.47 -14.10 -2.02
N ARG A 84 23.15 -14.42 -0.92
CA ARG A 84 22.54 -15.10 0.24
C ARG A 84 21.50 -14.20 0.90
N HIS A 85 21.84 -12.93 1.11
CA HIS A 85 20.91 -11.96 1.66
C HIS A 85 19.75 -11.65 0.70
N LEU A 86 19.98 -11.62 -0.61
CA LEU A 86 18.92 -11.46 -1.61
C LEU A 86 17.88 -12.58 -1.46
N TYR A 87 18.31 -13.84 -1.37
CA TYR A 87 17.41 -14.96 -1.11
C TYR A 87 16.58 -14.76 0.16
N PHE A 88 17.23 -14.45 1.29
CA PHE A 88 16.51 -14.31 2.55
C PHE A 88 15.55 -13.12 2.57
N TYR A 89 15.94 -11.98 2.03
CA TYR A 89 15.09 -10.79 2.00
C TYR A 89 13.95 -10.90 1.00
N TRP A 90 14.18 -11.56 -0.13
CA TRP A 90 13.11 -11.91 -1.06
C TRP A 90 12.10 -12.85 -0.40
N ALA A 91 12.57 -13.93 0.26
CA ALA A 91 11.69 -14.84 0.98
C ALA A 91 10.91 -14.09 2.08
N CYS A 92 11.58 -13.28 2.90
CA CYS A 92 10.89 -12.49 3.92
C CYS A 92 9.84 -11.55 3.32
N LEU A 93 10.12 -10.88 2.20
CA LEU A 93 9.15 -9.98 1.58
C LEU A 93 7.92 -10.74 1.07
N VAL A 94 8.15 -11.78 0.27
CA VAL A 94 7.09 -12.56 -0.37
C VAL A 94 6.20 -13.23 0.68
N PHE A 95 6.79 -13.94 1.64
CA PHE A 95 6.02 -14.66 2.65
C PHE A 95 5.30 -13.72 3.63
N ALA A 96 5.84 -12.52 3.91
CA ALA A 96 5.13 -11.51 4.69
C ALA A 96 3.88 -10.99 3.96
N ILE A 97 3.99 -10.72 2.64
CA ILE A 97 2.86 -10.24 1.83
C ILE A 97 1.77 -11.32 1.76
N PHE A 98 2.12 -12.56 1.42
CA PHE A 98 1.12 -13.63 1.35
C PHE A 98 0.52 -13.94 2.73
N PHE A 99 1.31 -13.82 3.82
CA PHE A 99 0.79 -13.96 5.18
C PHE A 99 -0.32 -12.96 5.45
N VAL A 100 -0.11 -11.67 5.18
CA VAL A 100 -1.14 -10.66 5.46
C VAL A 100 -2.36 -10.79 4.57
N VAL A 101 -2.21 -11.24 3.32
CA VAL A 101 -3.34 -11.51 2.41
C VAL A 101 -4.23 -12.63 2.99
N ASN A 102 -3.63 -13.75 3.39
CA ASN A 102 -4.40 -14.87 3.94
C ASN A 102 -4.97 -14.56 5.32
N LEU A 103 -4.23 -13.83 6.15
CA LEU A 103 -4.74 -13.36 7.45
C LEU A 103 -5.90 -12.39 7.27
N ASN A 104 -5.85 -11.49 6.28
CA ASN A 104 -6.93 -10.58 5.95
C ASN A 104 -8.19 -11.35 5.55
N ASN A 105 -8.06 -12.33 4.65
CA ASN A 105 -9.19 -13.18 4.23
C ASN A 105 -9.81 -13.93 5.42
N ALA A 106 -8.97 -14.52 6.28
CA ALA A 106 -9.43 -15.22 7.47
C ALA A 106 -10.19 -14.27 8.43
N LEU A 107 -9.65 -13.08 8.69
CA LEU A 107 -10.27 -12.08 9.56
C LEU A 107 -11.58 -11.52 8.96
N ALA A 108 -11.59 -11.18 7.68
CA ALA A 108 -12.77 -10.68 7.00
C ALA A 108 -13.92 -11.68 7.09
N LEU A 109 -13.66 -12.96 6.77
CA LEU A 109 -14.67 -14.02 6.87
C LEU A 109 -15.08 -14.26 8.33
N ALA A 110 -14.14 -14.30 9.28
CA ALA A 110 -14.47 -14.55 10.69
C ALA A 110 -15.27 -13.41 11.33
N LEU A 111 -15.06 -12.17 10.90
CA LEU A 111 -15.74 -10.99 11.44
C LEU A 111 -17.07 -10.69 10.75
N ARG A 112 -17.31 -11.26 9.56
CA ARG A 112 -18.50 -11.01 8.74
C ARG A 112 -19.83 -11.22 9.47
N PRO A 113 -20.05 -12.30 10.26
CA PRO A 113 -21.31 -12.50 10.97
C PRO A 113 -21.60 -11.40 12.01
N TRP A 114 -20.54 -10.82 12.58
CA TRP A 114 -20.63 -9.84 13.66
C TRP A 114 -20.71 -8.40 13.16
N LEU A 115 -20.02 -8.09 12.06
CA LEU A 115 -19.92 -6.73 11.54
C LEU A 115 -20.91 -6.43 10.41
N ASP A 116 -21.29 -7.44 9.63
CA ASP A 116 -22.13 -7.25 8.44
C ASP A 116 -23.55 -7.83 8.62
N ASN A 117 -23.84 -8.51 9.74
CA ASN A 117 -25.08 -9.27 9.96
C ASN A 117 -25.40 -10.27 8.83
N LEU A 118 -24.39 -10.65 8.06
CA LEU A 118 -24.50 -11.64 6.99
C LEU A 118 -23.90 -12.95 7.48
N PRO A 119 -24.60 -14.09 7.35
CA PRO A 119 -23.93 -15.36 7.51
C PRO A 119 -22.75 -15.45 6.54
N ASN A 120 -21.79 -16.30 6.89
CA ASN A 120 -20.71 -16.72 6.01
C ASN A 120 -21.23 -17.19 4.62
N PRO A 121 -20.37 -17.40 3.58
CA PRO A 121 -20.76 -17.95 2.26
C PRO A 121 -21.82 -19.07 2.35
N PRO A 122 -22.59 -19.34 1.29
CA PRO A 122 -24.01 -19.76 1.33
C PRO A 122 -24.42 -20.90 2.29
N SER A 123 -23.50 -21.66 2.88
CA SER A 123 -23.73 -22.47 4.08
C SER A 123 -22.74 -22.19 5.24
N PRO A 124 -23.16 -22.33 6.51
CA PRO A 124 -22.27 -22.21 7.68
C PRO A 124 -21.01 -23.10 7.65
N SER A 125 -21.09 -24.27 7.01
CA SER A 125 -19.95 -25.18 6.83
C SER A 125 -18.94 -24.64 5.83
N GLU A 126 -19.38 -24.05 4.72
CA GLU A 126 -18.51 -23.41 3.74
C GLU A 126 -17.74 -22.22 4.34
N GLY A 127 -18.41 -21.43 5.18
CA GLY A 127 -17.78 -20.36 5.95
C GLY A 127 -16.62 -20.82 6.81
N THR A 128 -16.92 -21.81 7.66
CA THR A 128 -15.96 -22.39 8.59
C THR A 128 -14.76 -22.96 7.83
N ARG A 129 -15.02 -23.66 6.71
CA ARG A 129 -13.99 -24.18 5.81
C ARG A 129 -13.07 -23.08 5.28
N GLN A 130 -13.60 -22.02 4.70
CA GLN A 130 -12.78 -20.94 4.12
C GLN A 130 -11.95 -20.20 5.19
N ILE A 131 -12.52 -19.99 6.39
CA ILE A 131 -11.80 -19.40 7.53
C ILE A 131 -10.62 -20.28 7.93
N LEU A 132 -10.85 -21.58 8.12
CA LEU A 132 -9.81 -22.53 8.52
C LEU A 132 -8.72 -22.67 7.45
N GLN A 133 -9.09 -22.71 6.17
CA GLN A 133 -8.13 -22.79 5.06
C GLN A 133 -7.27 -21.52 4.97
N SER A 134 -7.88 -20.34 5.05
CA SER A 134 -7.15 -19.06 5.05
C SER A 134 -6.24 -18.95 6.28
N THR A 135 -6.70 -19.41 7.44
CA THR A 135 -5.92 -19.43 8.68
C THR A 135 -4.73 -20.38 8.57
N TRP A 136 -4.94 -21.59 8.06
CA TRP A 136 -3.87 -22.56 7.81
C TRP A 136 -2.80 -21.98 6.89
N ASN A 137 -3.21 -21.39 5.77
CA ASN A 137 -2.29 -20.76 4.83
C ASN A 137 -1.51 -19.63 5.50
N ALA A 138 -2.17 -18.76 6.26
CA ALA A 138 -1.51 -17.70 7.02
C ALA A 138 -0.47 -18.28 8.00
N LEU A 139 -0.78 -19.36 8.72
CA LEU A 139 0.16 -20.00 9.66
C LEU A 139 1.38 -20.59 8.95
N VAL A 140 1.20 -21.27 7.82
CA VAL A 140 2.31 -21.81 7.01
C VAL A 140 3.21 -20.68 6.53
N LEU A 141 2.63 -19.62 5.97
CA LEU A 141 3.37 -18.47 5.45
C LEU A 141 4.09 -17.70 6.57
N LEU A 142 3.46 -17.55 7.74
CA LEU A 142 4.06 -16.97 8.93
C LEU A 142 5.24 -17.82 9.43
N ALA A 143 5.10 -19.14 9.46
CA ALA A 143 6.17 -20.03 9.88
C ALA A 143 7.38 -19.92 8.94
N ILE A 144 7.15 -19.95 7.63
CA ILE A 144 8.22 -19.78 6.63
C ILE A 144 8.88 -18.40 6.78
N TRP A 145 8.09 -17.35 6.92
CA TRP A 145 8.61 -15.99 7.15
C TRP A 145 9.46 -15.92 8.43
N LEU A 146 8.98 -16.45 9.55
CA LEU A 146 9.70 -16.47 10.83
C LEU A 146 11.04 -17.21 10.72
N LEU A 147 11.05 -18.35 10.02
CA LEU A 147 12.27 -19.12 9.77
C LEU A 147 13.29 -18.29 9.01
N HIS A 148 12.90 -17.66 7.89
CA HIS A 148 13.81 -16.88 7.05
C HIS A 148 14.24 -15.57 7.72
N TYR A 149 13.33 -14.91 8.44
CA TYR A 149 13.64 -13.70 9.21
C TYR A 149 14.67 -13.99 10.31
N ARG A 150 14.52 -15.11 11.03
CA ARG A 150 15.50 -15.57 12.04
C ARG A 150 16.84 -15.94 11.42
N MET A 151 16.85 -16.62 10.26
CA MET A 151 18.08 -16.95 9.54
C MET A 151 18.83 -15.69 9.10
N ALA A 152 18.12 -14.74 8.49
CA ALA A 152 18.70 -13.45 8.11
C ALA A 152 19.24 -12.71 9.34
N ALA A 153 18.46 -12.63 10.43
CA ALA A 153 18.89 -11.96 11.66
C ALA A 153 20.17 -12.56 12.26
N ARG A 154 20.31 -13.90 12.22
CA ARG A 154 21.53 -14.58 12.66
C ARG A 154 22.73 -14.27 11.78
N ASP A 155 22.54 -14.12 10.47
CA ASP A 155 23.64 -13.74 9.58
C ASP A 155 24.07 -12.30 9.85
N ARG A 156 23.11 -11.39 9.99
CA ARG A 156 23.37 -9.99 10.38
C ARG A 156 24.14 -9.89 11.69
N SER A 157 23.76 -10.64 12.72
CA SER A 157 24.40 -10.56 14.03
C SER A 157 25.85 -11.06 14.02
N ALA A 158 26.24 -11.87 13.03
CA ALA A 158 27.56 -12.49 13.00
C ALA A 158 28.57 -11.76 12.11
N VAL A 159 28.13 -11.21 10.98
CA VAL A 159 29.02 -10.53 10.03
C VAL A 159 28.64 -9.08 9.74
N GLY A 160 27.55 -8.58 10.35
CA GLY A 160 26.98 -7.28 10.03
C GLY A 160 26.36 -7.23 8.64
N GLU A 161 25.90 -6.04 8.25
CA GLU A 161 25.45 -5.79 6.89
C GLU A 161 25.95 -4.45 6.38
N GLN A 162 26.65 -4.48 5.25
CA GLN A 162 27.15 -3.27 4.59
C GLN A 162 26.84 -3.36 3.09
N GLY A 163 26.94 -2.21 2.40
CA GLY A 163 26.78 -2.12 0.95
C GLY A 163 25.49 -2.74 0.42
N ALA A 164 25.63 -3.70 -0.50
CA ALA A 164 24.51 -4.37 -1.16
C ALA A 164 23.59 -5.12 -0.18
N SER A 165 24.15 -5.81 0.83
CA SER A 165 23.38 -6.56 1.83
C SER A 165 22.46 -5.66 2.65
N ALA A 166 22.98 -4.53 3.14
CA ALA A 166 22.17 -3.53 3.84
C ALA A 166 21.09 -2.93 2.93
N THR A 167 21.41 -2.72 1.65
CA THR A 167 20.45 -2.22 0.66
C THR A 167 19.31 -3.22 0.43
N LEU A 168 19.60 -4.51 0.34
CA LEU A 168 18.58 -5.57 0.19
C LEU A 168 17.68 -5.68 1.43
N ARG A 169 18.25 -5.56 2.64
CA ARG A 169 17.44 -5.47 3.87
C ARG A 169 16.47 -4.29 3.79
N ARG A 170 16.96 -3.12 3.37
CA ARG A 170 16.16 -1.90 3.26
C ARG A 170 15.05 -2.05 2.23
N TRP A 171 15.31 -2.66 1.08
CA TRP A 171 14.26 -2.98 0.10
C TRP A 171 13.14 -3.80 0.73
N TYR A 172 13.47 -4.90 1.38
CA TYR A 172 12.47 -5.71 2.09
C TYR A 172 11.71 -4.89 3.15
N MET A 173 12.43 -4.25 4.07
CA MET A 173 11.80 -3.57 5.22
C MET A 173 10.94 -2.39 4.80
N TYR A 174 11.40 -1.55 3.86
CA TYR A 174 10.66 -0.35 3.45
C TYR A 174 9.51 -0.65 2.49
N VAL A 175 9.62 -1.70 1.66
CA VAL A 175 8.47 -2.16 0.87
C VAL A 175 7.39 -2.74 1.79
N ALA A 176 7.75 -3.60 2.76
CA ALA A 176 6.80 -4.14 3.72
C ALA A 176 6.15 -3.04 4.59
N LEU A 177 6.95 -2.05 5.03
CA LEU A 177 6.45 -0.91 5.80
C LEU A 177 5.48 -0.06 4.98
N PHE A 178 5.79 0.22 3.70
CA PHE A 178 4.91 0.98 2.82
C PHE A 178 3.60 0.22 2.54
N ILE A 179 3.65 -1.08 2.23
CA ILE A 179 2.44 -1.90 2.03
C ILE A 179 1.57 -1.88 3.29
N GLY A 180 2.17 -2.09 4.48
CA GLY A 180 1.43 -2.02 5.74
C GLY A 180 0.80 -0.65 5.98
N PHE A 181 1.51 0.43 5.67
CA PHE A 181 1.00 1.80 5.76
C PHE A 181 -0.20 2.04 4.85
N VAL A 182 -0.13 1.62 3.57
CA VAL A 182 -1.24 1.76 2.61
C VAL A 182 -2.46 0.97 3.06
N LEU A 183 -2.28 -0.31 3.39
CA LEU A 183 -3.37 -1.18 3.86
C LEU A 183 -4.04 -0.60 5.10
N MET A 184 -3.25 -0.16 6.09
CA MET A 184 -3.76 0.40 7.34
C MET A 184 -4.56 1.69 7.10
N LEU A 185 -4.01 2.67 6.39
CA LEU A 185 -4.68 3.97 6.23
C LEU A 185 -5.89 3.91 5.30
N TYR A 186 -5.78 3.22 4.17
CA TYR A 186 -6.90 3.11 3.23
C TYR A 186 -8.07 2.36 3.87
N SER A 187 -7.78 1.25 4.56
CA SER A 187 -8.81 0.47 5.23
C SER A 187 -9.36 1.21 6.44
N GLY A 188 -8.52 1.96 7.18
CA GLY A 188 -8.98 2.82 8.27
C GLY A 188 -9.96 3.90 7.80
N ALA A 189 -9.67 4.56 6.68
CA ALA A 189 -10.59 5.51 6.06
C ALA A 189 -11.89 4.83 5.60
N THR A 190 -11.80 3.62 5.05
CA THR A 190 -12.98 2.84 4.63
C THR A 190 -13.84 2.40 5.83
N VAL A 191 -13.22 1.96 6.93
CA VAL A 191 -13.94 1.62 8.18
C VAL A 191 -14.67 2.86 8.69
N LEU A 192 -14.00 4.01 8.77
CA LEU A 192 -14.64 5.26 9.19
C LEU A 192 -15.78 5.67 8.25
N LYS A 193 -15.61 5.52 6.93
CA LYS A 193 -16.67 5.79 5.93
C LYS A 193 -17.92 4.97 6.24
N LEU A 194 -17.76 3.66 6.41
CA LEU A 194 -18.88 2.75 6.63
C LEU A 194 -19.53 2.97 8.00
N LEU A 195 -18.73 3.15 9.07
CA LEU A 195 -19.25 3.45 10.40
C LEU A 195 -20.01 4.78 10.44
N TRP A 196 -19.52 5.81 9.74
CA TRP A 196 -20.20 7.09 9.61
C TRP A 196 -21.55 6.92 8.91
N ALA A 197 -21.59 6.29 7.72
CA ALA A 197 -22.83 6.09 6.98
C ALA A 197 -23.85 5.24 7.76
N ASN A 198 -23.39 4.17 8.42
CA ASN A 198 -24.22 3.32 9.27
C ASN A 198 -24.76 4.09 10.49
N GLY A 199 -23.95 4.93 11.12
CA GLY A 199 -24.36 5.77 12.25
C GLY A 199 -25.46 6.78 11.88
N LEU A 200 -25.54 7.16 10.61
CA LEU A 200 -26.61 8.00 10.06
C LEU A 200 -27.82 7.20 9.57
N ASN A 201 -27.80 5.86 9.68
CA ASN A 201 -28.80 4.95 9.10
C ASN A 201 -28.99 5.17 7.58
N SER A 202 -27.92 5.54 6.90
CA SER A 202 -27.94 5.78 5.45
C SER A 202 -28.03 4.48 4.67
N LYS A 203 -28.69 4.53 3.51
CA LYS A 203 -28.63 3.45 2.51
C LYS A 203 -27.43 3.56 1.58
N LEU A 204 -26.69 4.67 1.64
CA LEU A 204 -25.42 4.80 0.95
C LEU A 204 -24.46 3.73 1.51
N TYR A 205 -23.85 2.95 0.63
CA TYR A 205 -22.93 1.87 0.98
C TYR A 205 -23.57 0.69 1.73
N GLN A 206 -24.90 0.53 1.74
CA GLN A 206 -25.58 -0.58 2.46
C GLN A 206 -25.16 -1.99 1.99
N TYR A 207 -24.53 -2.11 0.83
CA TYR A 207 -24.01 -3.37 0.27
C TYR A 207 -22.51 -3.53 0.49
N ASP A 208 -21.82 -2.52 1.00
CA ASP A 208 -20.40 -2.60 1.33
C ASP A 208 -20.22 -3.38 2.64
N SER A 209 -19.30 -4.34 2.64
CA SER A 209 -18.92 -5.09 3.83
C SER A 209 -17.96 -4.29 4.70
N LEU A 210 -18.23 -4.22 6.01
CA LEU A 210 -17.35 -3.66 7.04
C LEU A 210 -16.26 -4.66 7.45
N SER A 211 -16.54 -5.96 7.40
CA SER A 211 -15.57 -6.98 7.85
C SER A 211 -14.28 -7.01 7.03
N ALA A 212 -14.36 -6.85 5.70
CA ALA A 212 -13.20 -6.81 4.82
C ALA A 212 -12.21 -5.66 5.14
N PRO A 213 -12.63 -4.38 5.19
CA PRO A 213 -11.73 -3.30 5.56
C PRO A 213 -11.25 -3.39 7.02
N VAL A 214 -12.03 -3.94 7.95
CA VAL A 214 -11.53 -4.20 9.32
C VAL A 214 -10.39 -5.23 9.31
N GLY A 215 -10.55 -6.35 8.59
CA GLY A 215 -9.47 -7.33 8.42
C GLY A 215 -8.21 -6.72 7.80
N SER A 216 -8.38 -5.87 6.79
CA SER A 216 -7.26 -5.22 6.09
C SER A 216 -6.58 -4.16 6.95
N LEU A 217 -7.34 -3.43 7.77
CA LEU A 217 -6.82 -2.49 8.76
C LEU A 217 -5.93 -3.21 9.79
N VAL A 218 -6.42 -4.31 10.36
CA VAL A 218 -5.69 -5.09 11.38
C VAL A 218 -4.42 -5.68 10.80
N THR A 219 -4.49 -6.31 9.63
CA THR A 219 -3.32 -6.91 8.98
C THR A 219 -2.29 -5.89 8.51
N GLY A 220 -2.75 -4.77 7.94
CA GLY A 220 -1.91 -3.62 7.61
C GLY A 220 -1.19 -3.07 8.84
N PHE A 221 -1.90 -2.92 9.96
CA PHE A 221 -1.32 -2.49 11.24
C PHE A 221 -0.27 -3.47 11.76
N ILE A 222 -0.52 -4.79 11.72
CA ILE A 222 0.46 -5.81 12.12
C ILE A 222 1.74 -5.70 11.29
N LEU A 223 1.60 -5.62 9.97
CA LEU A 223 2.75 -5.53 9.06
C LEU A 223 3.55 -4.25 9.30
N TRP A 224 2.86 -3.11 9.36
CA TRP A 224 3.47 -1.80 9.59
C TRP A 224 4.14 -1.75 10.96
N SER A 225 3.44 -2.10 12.04
CA SER A 225 3.94 -1.97 13.41
C SER A 225 5.16 -2.86 13.66
N PHE A 226 5.16 -4.10 13.16
CA PHE A 226 6.33 -4.97 13.25
C PHE A 226 7.55 -4.35 12.57
N HIS A 227 7.42 -3.96 11.30
CA HIS A 227 8.56 -3.44 10.52
C HIS A 227 9.01 -2.07 11.02
N ALA A 228 8.07 -1.19 11.38
CA ALA A 228 8.36 0.10 11.98
C ALA A 228 9.11 -0.05 13.31
N ARG A 229 8.67 -0.96 14.19
CA ARG A 229 9.36 -1.23 15.46
C ARG A 229 10.76 -1.77 15.23
N VAL A 230 10.94 -2.73 14.32
CA VAL A 230 12.26 -3.29 14.01
C VAL A 230 13.20 -2.21 13.46
N VAL A 231 12.75 -1.39 12.50
CA VAL A 231 13.56 -0.28 11.98
C VAL A 231 13.90 0.70 13.09
N ALA A 232 12.91 1.13 13.88
CA ALA A 232 13.11 2.12 14.94
C ALA A 232 14.06 1.65 16.04
N THR A 233 14.02 0.36 16.42
CA THR A 233 14.80 -0.16 17.55
C THR A 233 16.14 -0.76 17.16
N ARG A 234 16.33 -1.20 15.91
CA ARG A 234 17.53 -1.94 15.51
C ARG A 234 18.32 -1.33 14.36
N HIS A 235 17.69 -0.48 13.54
CA HIS A 235 18.29 -0.03 12.28
C HIS A 235 18.18 1.47 12.03
N ILE A 236 17.66 2.24 12.99
CA ILE A 236 17.33 3.64 12.76
C ILE A 236 18.57 4.48 12.49
N GLU A 237 19.68 4.21 13.18
CA GLU A 237 20.93 4.98 13.01
C GLU A 237 21.50 4.80 11.61
N ASP A 238 21.60 3.55 11.16
CA ASP A 238 22.08 3.21 9.82
C ASP A 238 21.12 3.71 8.72
N ASP A 239 19.81 3.55 8.94
CA ASP A 239 18.83 3.80 7.90
C ASP A 239 18.37 5.24 7.83
N ARG A 240 18.62 6.08 8.84
CA ARG A 240 18.27 7.52 8.80
C ARG A 240 18.90 8.21 7.58
N LYS A 241 20.10 7.76 7.19
CA LYS A 241 20.84 8.25 6.02
C LYS A 241 20.49 7.55 4.70
N SER A 242 19.68 6.50 4.74
CA SER A 242 19.27 5.72 3.56
C SER A 242 18.44 6.54 2.57
N THR A 243 18.72 6.35 1.27
CA THR A 243 17.87 6.85 0.18
C THR A 243 16.53 6.13 0.15
N LEU A 244 16.49 4.81 0.37
CA LEU A 244 15.25 4.02 0.37
C LEU A 244 14.28 4.45 1.47
N ARG A 245 14.79 4.84 2.64
CA ARG A 245 13.96 5.42 3.72
C ARG A 245 13.32 6.74 3.29
N ALA A 246 14.07 7.57 2.57
CA ALA A 246 13.55 8.83 2.05
C ALA A 246 12.51 8.56 0.95
N VAL A 247 12.80 7.66 0.00
CA VAL A 247 11.88 7.26 -1.07
C VAL A 247 10.55 6.75 -0.49
N GLU A 248 10.59 5.82 0.47
CA GLU A 248 9.39 5.35 1.17
C GLU A 248 8.60 6.49 1.81
N GLY A 249 9.28 7.37 2.55
CA GLY A 249 8.63 8.52 3.17
C GLY A 249 8.02 9.50 2.17
N PHE A 250 8.66 9.69 1.00
CA PHE A 250 8.11 10.52 -0.07
C PHE A 250 6.90 9.87 -0.75
N LEU A 251 6.91 8.56 -0.97
CA LEU A 251 5.73 7.83 -1.45
C LEU A 251 4.57 7.93 -0.44
N ALA A 252 4.85 7.76 0.85
CA ALA A 252 3.85 7.86 1.91
C ALA A 252 3.28 9.29 2.03
N VAL A 253 4.12 10.33 1.93
CA VAL A 253 3.65 11.72 1.86
C VAL A 253 2.85 11.99 0.59
N ALA A 254 3.30 11.53 -0.57
CA ALA A 254 2.60 11.73 -1.85
C ALA A 254 1.17 11.18 -1.77
N LEU A 255 1.04 9.93 -1.30
CA LEU A 255 -0.24 9.28 -1.09
C LEU A 255 -1.11 10.04 -0.08
N SER A 256 -0.53 10.43 1.06
CA SER A 256 -1.29 11.10 2.13
C SER A 256 -1.78 12.49 1.70
N ILE A 257 -0.94 13.29 1.03
CA ILE A 257 -1.36 14.59 0.47
C ILE A 257 -2.47 14.38 -0.55
N THR A 258 -2.28 13.44 -1.49
CA THR A 258 -3.25 13.22 -2.57
C THR A 258 -4.62 12.85 -2.02
N LEU A 259 -4.68 11.90 -1.08
CA LEU A 259 -5.96 11.44 -0.51
C LEU A 259 -6.59 12.45 0.46
N ALA A 260 -5.78 13.23 1.19
CA ALA A 260 -6.29 14.33 2.01
C ALA A 260 -6.87 15.45 1.14
N LEU A 261 -6.17 15.85 0.07
CA LEU A 261 -6.65 16.87 -0.87
C LEU A 261 -7.85 16.39 -1.67
N TYR A 262 -7.89 15.11 -2.06
CA TYR A 262 -9.07 14.51 -2.68
C TYR A 262 -10.30 14.64 -1.76
N GLY A 263 -10.16 14.25 -0.48
CA GLY A 263 -11.23 14.39 0.51
C GLY A 263 -11.68 15.84 0.69
N GLY A 264 -10.75 16.76 0.91
CA GLY A 264 -11.05 18.19 1.04
C GLY A 264 -11.71 18.78 -0.21
N SER A 265 -11.26 18.38 -1.40
CA SER A 265 -11.83 18.81 -2.68
C SER A 265 -13.25 18.30 -2.85
N GLN A 266 -13.51 17.01 -2.59
CA GLN A 266 -14.86 16.45 -2.70
C GLN A 266 -15.86 17.14 -1.76
N ILE A 267 -15.46 17.45 -0.52
CA ILE A 267 -16.31 18.21 0.42
C ILE A 267 -16.66 19.59 -0.15
N LEU A 268 -15.68 20.32 -0.70
CA LEU A 268 -15.89 21.62 -1.31
C LEU A 268 -16.77 21.53 -2.56
N TYR A 269 -16.53 20.52 -3.41
CA TYR A 269 -17.34 20.24 -4.60
C TYR A 269 -18.80 20.00 -4.23
N TYR A 270 -19.09 19.10 -3.29
CA TYR A 270 -20.46 18.81 -2.87
C TYR A 270 -21.16 20.07 -2.33
N SER A 271 -20.43 20.87 -1.55
CA SER A 271 -20.95 22.12 -0.99
C SER A 271 -21.27 23.14 -2.09
N LEU A 272 -20.35 23.36 -3.03
CA LEU A 272 -20.52 24.32 -4.13
C LEU A 272 -21.61 23.88 -5.11
N ALA A 273 -21.63 22.60 -5.47
CA ALA A 273 -22.64 22.05 -6.36
C ALA A 273 -24.04 22.21 -5.76
N ARG A 274 -24.20 21.97 -4.45
CA ARG A 274 -25.49 22.18 -3.79
C ARG A 274 -25.88 23.66 -3.73
N LEU A 275 -24.92 24.55 -3.48
CA LEU A 275 -25.14 26.00 -3.52
C LEU A 275 -25.59 26.50 -4.90
N LEU A 276 -25.08 25.90 -5.98
CA LEU A 276 -25.51 26.21 -7.34
C LEU A 276 -26.86 25.55 -7.72
N GLY A 277 -27.43 24.73 -6.84
CA GLY A 277 -28.68 24.03 -7.07
C GLY A 277 -28.55 22.77 -7.90
N VAL A 278 -27.44 22.03 -7.75
CA VAL A 278 -27.33 20.64 -8.22
C VAL A 278 -28.06 19.75 -7.21
N ASP A 279 -29.01 18.94 -7.70
CA ASP A 279 -29.83 18.09 -6.83
C ASP A 279 -29.11 16.86 -6.32
N ASN A 280 -28.18 16.32 -7.11
CA ASN A 280 -27.50 15.08 -6.81
C ASN A 280 -25.99 15.16 -7.14
N PRO A 281 -25.21 15.99 -6.40
CA PRO A 281 -23.77 16.11 -6.65
C PRO A 281 -23.08 14.77 -6.38
N GLY A 282 -22.27 14.30 -7.33
CA GLY A 282 -21.55 13.03 -7.20
C GLY A 282 -22.40 11.77 -7.04
N GLY A 283 -23.72 11.82 -7.28
CA GLY A 283 -24.60 10.65 -7.14
C GLY A 283 -25.07 10.35 -5.71
N LEU A 284 -24.86 11.27 -4.75
CA LEU A 284 -25.21 11.12 -3.32
C LEU A 284 -26.71 11.09 -2.98
N GLY A 285 -27.56 11.55 -3.89
CA GLY A 285 -28.98 11.83 -3.66
C GLY A 285 -29.18 12.92 -2.61
N ASN A 286 -30.21 12.75 -1.78
CA ASN A 286 -30.54 13.70 -0.71
C ASN A 286 -29.74 13.49 0.59
N ASP A 287 -28.97 12.41 0.70
CA ASP A 287 -28.24 12.05 1.91
C ASP A 287 -26.81 12.62 1.91
N ILE A 288 -26.74 13.95 1.96
CA ILE A 288 -25.47 14.67 1.85
C ILE A 288 -24.54 14.36 3.02
N LEU A 289 -25.09 14.21 4.23
CA LEU A 289 -24.28 13.94 5.43
C LEU A 289 -23.61 12.57 5.37
N ALA A 290 -24.29 11.54 4.85
CA ALA A 290 -23.64 10.25 4.60
C ALA A 290 -22.78 10.26 3.33
N GLY A 291 -23.11 11.10 2.35
CA GLY A 291 -22.27 11.32 1.18
C GLY A 291 -20.90 11.93 1.49
N LEU A 292 -20.82 12.71 2.57
CA LEU A 292 -19.55 13.22 3.11
C LEU A 292 -18.71 12.15 3.82
N ALA A 293 -19.24 10.95 4.09
CA ALA A 293 -18.53 9.92 4.84
C ALA A 293 -17.22 9.49 4.16
N ASP A 294 -17.22 9.32 2.82
CA ASP A 294 -16.02 8.93 2.08
C ASP A 294 -14.94 10.03 2.08
N PRO A 295 -15.22 11.25 1.59
CA PRO A 295 -14.20 12.29 1.57
C PRO A 295 -13.82 12.80 2.96
N GLY A 296 -14.78 12.85 3.90
CA GLY A 296 -14.55 13.19 5.30
C GLY A 296 -13.61 12.20 5.98
N SER A 297 -13.83 10.89 5.81
CA SER A 297 -12.96 9.86 6.38
C SER A 297 -11.56 9.88 5.78
N LYS A 298 -11.43 10.09 4.47
CA LYS A 298 -10.13 10.27 3.81
C LYS A 298 -9.39 11.48 4.39
N LEU A 299 -10.07 12.61 4.55
CA LEU A 299 -9.46 13.81 5.14
C LEU A 299 -9.02 13.55 6.59
N ILE A 300 -9.88 12.94 7.41
CA ILE A 300 -9.62 12.62 8.83
C ILE A 300 -8.41 11.68 8.99
N VAL A 301 -8.24 10.71 8.09
CA VAL A 301 -7.15 9.72 8.21
C VAL A 301 -5.86 10.21 7.56
N PHE A 302 -5.93 10.73 6.34
CA PHE A 302 -4.75 11.05 5.56
C PHE A 302 -4.15 12.42 5.89
N ALA A 303 -4.91 13.39 6.43
CA ALA A 303 -4.32 14.67 6.84
C ALA A 303 -3.38 14.51 8.05
N PRO A 304 -3.74 13.81 9.15
CA PRO A 304 -2.79 13.51 10.22
C PRO A 304 -1.62 12.67 9.74
N ALA A 305 -1.86 11.66 8.89
CA ALA A 305 -0.78 10.85 8.32
C ALA A 305 0.22 11.71 7.54
N TRP A 306 -0.26 12.61 6.68
CA TRP A 306 0.58 13.57 5.97
C TRP A 306 1.45 14.38 6.94
N LEU A 307 0.87 14.96 7.99
CA LEU A 307 1.61 15.73 8.99
C LEU A 307 2.68 14.88 9.71
N LEU A 308 2.34 13.64 10.08
CA LEU A 308 3.26 12.73 10.75
C LEU A 308 4.43 12.30 9.84
N VAL A 309 4.15 11.94 8.58
CA VAL A 309 5.23 11.56 7.65
C VAL A 309 6.09 12.76 7.28
N ARG A 310 5.49 13.94 7.08
CA ARG A 310 6.20 15.20 6.84
C ARG A 310 7.13 15.55 8.01
N THR A 311 6.65 15.46 9.25
CA THR A 311 7.48 15.74 10.44
C THR A 311 8.60 14.72 10.60
N ARG A 312 8.34 13.43 10.32
CA ARG A 312 9.39 12.39 10.27
C ARG A 312 10.46 12.71 9.23
N LEU A 313 10.08 13.09 8.00
CA LEU A 313 11.02 13.49 6.95
C LEU A 313 11.84 14.71 7.34
N ALA A 314 11.23 15.70 8.01
CA ALA A 314 11.93 16.89 8.50
C ALA A 314 12.95 16.54 9.61
N ARG A 315 12.62 15.62 10.54
CA ARG A 315 13.55 15.13 11.56
C ARG A 315 14.70 14.29 10.98
N ASP A 316 14.39 13.44 10.00
CA ASP A 316 15.43 12.66 9.31
C ASP A 316 16.37 13.59 8.51
N ALA A 317 15.84 14.68 7.96
CA ALA A 317 16.63 15.72 7.32
C ALA A 317 17.52 16.46 8.32
N SER A 318 16.97 16.97 9.43
CA SER A 318 17.70 17.84 10.38
C SER A 318 18.96 17.21 10.99
N THR A 319 19.06 15.88 10.96
CA THR A 319 20.19 15.09 11.46
C THR A 319 21.20 14.71 10.38
N GLY A 320 20.94 15.06 9.12
CA GLY A 320 21.84 14.84 7.98
C GLY A 320 22.55 16.12 7.52
N GLU A 321 23.41 15.97 6.51
CA GLU A 321 24.14 17.09 5.88
C GLU A 321 23.20 18.15 5.31
N ALA A 322 23.62 19.42 5.34
CA ALA A 322 22.86 20.56 4.83
C ALA A 322 22.38 20.37 3.38
N LYS A 323 23.19 19.72 2.52
CA LYS A 323 22.81 19.40 1.13
C LYS A 323 21.66 18.41 1.05
N ARG A 324 21.65 17.37 1.90
CA ARG A 324 20.57 16.38 1.97
C ARG A 324 19.28 16.98 2.53
N GLN A 325 19.40 17.86 3.53
CA GLN A 325 18.28 18.65 4.05
C GLN A 325 17.62 19.50 2.96
N ALA A 326 18.43 20.26 2.22
CA ALA A 326 17.96 21.06 1.10
C ALA A 326 17.31 20.18 0.02
N GLY A 327 17.90 19.03 -0.31
CA GLY A 327 17.35 18.07 -1.27
C GLY A 327 15.97 17.54 -0.88
N ILE A 328 15.79 17.12 0.38
CA ILE A 328 14.50 16.61 0.90
C ILE A 328 13.44 17.73 0.87
N ARG A 329 13.78 18.93 1.34
CA ARG A 329 12.87 20.09 1.31
C ARG A 329 12.44 20.42 -0.13
N ARG A 330 13.39 20.45 -1.07
CA ARG A 330 13.12 20.72 -2.50
C ARG A 330 12.20 19.66 -3.10
N LEU A 331 12.48 18.37 -2.88
CA LEU A 331 11.66 17.29 -3.42
C LEU A 331 10.23 17.32 -2.87
N TYR A 332 10.05 17.59 -1.57
CA TYR A 332 8.72 17.76 -0.97
C TYR A 332 7.95 18.92 -1.63
N VAL A 333 8.58 20.09 -1.74
CA VAL A 333 7.96 21.29 -2.32
C VAL A 333 7.59 21.07 -3.78
N ASN A 334 8.50 20.47 -4.56
CA ASN A 334 8.28 20.17 -5.98
C ASN A 334 7.15 19.14 -6.17
N LEU A 335 7.09 18.10 -5.35
CA LEU A 335 6.01 17.10 -5.38
C LEU A 335 4.66 17.73 -5.04
N ALA A 336 4.58 18.49 -3.94
CA ALA A 336 3.36 19.18 -3.54
C ALA A 336 2.91 20.19 -4.61
N SER A 337 3.85 20.92 -5.21
CA SER A 337 3.58 21.86 -6.31
C SER A 337 3.11 21.15 -7.57
N LEU A 338 3.66 19.97 -7.90
CA LEU A 338 3.24 19.19 -9.08
C LEU A 338 1.79 18.72 -8.96
N VAL A 339 1.46 18.09 -7.83
CA VAL A 339 0.11 17.54 -7.59
C VAL A 339 -0.93 18.65 -7.56
N SER A 340 -0.61 19.77 -6.91
CA SER A 340 -1.51 20.92 -6.83
C SER A 340 -1.65 21.68 -8.15
N LEU A 341 -0.57 21.79 -8.95
CA LEU A 341 -0.62 22.36 -10.28
C LEU A 341 -1.49 21.52 -11.23
N ALA A 342 -1.39 20.19 -11.17
CA ALA A 342 -2.23 19.30 -11.95
C ALA A 342 -3.71 19.51 -11.63
N ALA A 343 -4.07 19.53 -10.34
CA ALA A 343 -5.44 19.84 -9.90
C ALA A 343 -5.89 21.23 -10.38
N MET A 344 -5.07 22.26 -10.21
CA MET A 344 -5.39 23.63 -10.63
C MET A 344 -5.63 23.73 -12.14
N ALA A 345 -4.76 23.11 -12.95
CA ALA A 345 -4.87 23.11 -14.41
C ALA A 345 -6.12 22.38 -14.89
N SER A 346 -6.41 21.19 -14.35
CA SER A 346 -7.65 20.46 -14.64
C SER A 346 -8.89 21.27 -14.24
N GLY A 347 -8.83 21.96 -13.10
CA GLY A 347 -9.89 22.86 -12.66
C GLY A 347 -10.12 24.04 -13.61
N ALA A 348 -9.05 24.74 -13.99
CA ALA A 348 -9.11 25.84 -14.95
C ALA A 348 -9.65 25.38 -16.30
N GLY A 349 -9.15 24.25 -16.82
CA GLY A 349 -9.63 23.65 -18.07
C GLY A 349 -11.12 23.34 -18.03
N GLN A 350 -11.60 22.72 -16.95
CA GLN A 350 -13.01 22.41 -16.79
C GLN A 350 -13.88 23.68 -16.69
N VAL A 351 -13.43 24.73 -16.00
CA VAL A 351 -14.15 26.01 -15.94
C VAL A 351 -14.25 26.63 -17.33
N LEU A 352 -13.13 26.74 -18.04
CA LEU A 352 -13.10 27.34 -19.38
C LEU A 352 -13.94 26.53 -20.37
N TRP A 353 -13.84 25.20 -20.34
CA TRP A 353 -14.66 24.31 -21.16
C TRP A 353 -16.14 24.53 -20.91
N THR A 354 -16.55 24.53 -19.64
CA THR A 354 -17.96 24.74 -19.26
C THR A 354 -18.46 26.11 -19.72
N LEU A 355 -17.66 27.17 -19.55
CA LEU A 355 -18.02 28.51 -20.02
C LEU A 355 -18.10 28.61 -21.55
N ALA A 356 -17.21 27.92 -22.27
CA ALA A 356 -17.22 27.86 -23.73
C ALA A 356 -18.49 27.17 -24.23
N GLU A 357 -18.87 26.02 -23.66
CA GLU A 357 -20.13 25.33 -24.01
C GLU A 357 -21.36 26.22 -23.78
N GLN A 358 -21.39 26.97 -22.67
CA GLN A 358 -22.49 27.91 -22.40
C GLN A 358 -22.53 29.07 -23.39
N ALA A 359 -21.38 29.53 -23.88
CA ALA A 359 -21.29 30.58 -24.88
C ALA A 359 -21.65 30.10 -26.30
N GLU A 360 -21.24 28.87 -26.65
CA GLU A 360 -21.46 28.26 -27.97
C GLU A 360 -22.91 27.81 -28.17
N ALA A 361 -23.54 27.22 -27.16
CA ALA A 361 -24.89 26.67 -27.24
C ALA A 361 -25.92 27.60 -27.93
N PRO A 362 -26.08 28.88 -27.53
CA PRO A 362 -27.00 29.79 -28.21
C PRO A 362 -26.60 30.13 -29.64
N MET A 363 -25.30 30.09 -29.98
CA MET A 363 -24.80 30.39 -31.33
C MET A 363 -25.15 29.29 -32.33
N ILE A 364 -25.17 28.03 -31.88
CA ILE A 364 -25.52 26.86 -32.71
C ILE A 364 -26.98 26.43 -32.56
N GLY A 365 -27.80 27.22 -31.85
CA GLY A 365 -29.25 27.00 -31.70
C GLY A 365 -29.64 25.82 -30.81
N VAL A 366 -28.77 25.41 -29.87
CA VAL A 366 -29.06 24.35 -28.90
C VAL A 366 -29.19 24.90 -27.49
N SER A 367 -29.94 24.20 -26.64
CA SER A 367 -29.98 24.54 -25.21
C SER A 367 -28.65 24.21 -24.54
N PRO A 368 -28.14 25.06 -23.64
CA PRO A 368 -26.92 24.75 -22.91
C PRO A 368 -27.07 23.49 -22.04
N PHE A 369 -26.02 22.67 -21.99
CA PHE A 369 -25.95 21.52 -21.07
C PHE A 369 -25.93 21.98 -19.60
N ASP A 370 -26.13 21.04 -18.67
CA ASP A 370 -26.00 21.30 -17.23
C ASP A 370 -24.58 21.76 -16.89
N TRP A 371 -24.43 23.07 -16.65
CA TRP A 371 -23.15 23.69 -16.34
C TRP A 371 -22.81 23.67 -14.86
N LYS A 372 -23.80 23.54 -13.97
CA LYS A 372 -23.62 23.77 -12.53
C LYS A 372 -22.70 22.72 -11.91
N ASN A 373 -22.89 21.47 -12.33
CA ASN A 373 -22.10 20.35 -11.87
C ASN A 373 -20.64 20.41 -12.37
N PRO A 374 -20.35 20.49 -13.68
CA PRO A 374 -18.98 20.59 -14.17
C PRO A 374 -18.28 21.89 -13.71
N LEU A 375 -19.00 23.01 -13.61
CA LEU A 375 -18.43 24.26 -13.09
C LEU A 375 -18.00 24.11 -11.62
N SER A 376 -18.82 23.46 -10.79
CA SER A 376 -18.49 23.19 -9.38
C SER A 376 -17.23 22.35 -9.22
N ILE A 377 -17.06 21.32 -10.06
CA ILE A 377 -15.84 20.50 -10.11
C ILE A 377 -14.64 21.37 -10.50
N GLY A 378 -14.79 22.16 -11.57
CA GLY A 378 -13.73 23.03 -12.08
C GLY A 378 -13.25 24.05 -11.05
N ILE A 379 -14.18 24.80 -10.45
CA ILE A 379 -13.89 25.80 -9.41
C ILE A 379 -13.21 25.13 -8.21
N THR A 380 -13.68 23.97 -7.78
CA THR A 380 -13.11 23.25 -6.64
C THR A 380 -11.66 22.86 -6.87
N LEU A 381 -11.38 22.21 -8.01
CA LEU A 381 -10.03 21.78 -8.37
C LEU A 381 -9.10 22.99 -8.56
N PHE A 382 -9.60 24.06 -9.16
CA PHE A 382 -8.87 25.31 -9.32
C PHE A 382 -8.52 25.94 -7.97
N ALA A 383 -9.50 26.07 -7.07
CA ALA A 383 -9.32 26.70 -5.76
C ALA A 383 -8.39 25.90 -4.84
N VAL A 384 -8.61 24.59 -4.72
CA VAL A 384 -7.78 23.72 -3.86
C VAL A 384 -6.36 23.59 -4.43
N GLY A 385 -6.25 23.33 -5.74
CA GLY A 385 -4.96 23.27 -6.43
C GLY A 385 -4.21 24.59 -6.31
N GLY A 386 -4.87 25.72 -6.57
CA GLY A 386 -4.31 27.05 -6.47
C GLY A 386 -3.83 27.40 -5.06
N ALA A 387 -4.62 27.10 -4.02
CA ALA A 387 -4.23 27.38 -2.63
C ALA A 387 -2.98 26.59 -2.20
N VAL A 388 -2.92 25.29 -2.52
CA VAL A 388 -1.76 24.45 -2.17
C VAL A 388 -0.54 24.85 -2.99
N TRP A 389 -0.73 25.15 -4.28
CA TRP A 389 0.32 25.61 -5.17
C TRP A 389 0.91 26.92 -4.66
N LEU A 390 0.08 27.93 -4.35
CA LEU A 390 0.53 29.22 -3.78
C LEU A 390 1.31 29.05 -2.47
N ALA A 391 0.89 28.12 -1.60
CA ALA A 391 1.58 27.85 -0.34
C ALA A 391 2.97 27.22 -0.50
N HIS A 392 3.24 26.54 -1.61
CA HIS A 392 4.50 25.80 -1.85
C HIS A 392 5.36 26.43 -2.96
N TRP A 393 4.75 27.20 -3.84
CA TRP A 393 5.40 27.87 -4.96
C TRP A 393 6.48 28.84 -4.48
N ARG A 394 7.55 28.96 -5.28
CA ARG A 394 8.61 29.95 -5.08
C ARG A 394 8.98 30.60 -6.39
N GLN A 395 8.82 31.91 -6.45
CA GLN A 395 9.09 32.73 -7.63
C GLN A 395 10.58 32.72 -8.03
N ALA A 396 11.50 32.82 -7.06
CA ALA A 396 12.95 32.89 -7.32
C ALA A 396 13.75 31.94 -6.40
N PRO A 397 13.92 30.67 -6.82
CA PRO A 397 14.72 29.71 -6.06
C PRO A 397 16.22 29.95 -6.28
N PRO A 398 17.07 29.64 -5.29
CA PRO A 398 18.53 29.71 -5.42
C PRO A 398 19.06 28.91 -6.63
N ALA A 399 20.23 29.29 -7.15
CA ALA A 399 20.82 28.67 -8.36
C ALA A 399 20.95 27.14 -8.27
N GLU A 400 21.37 26.62 -7.12
CA GLU A 400 21.46 25.18 -6.87
C GLU A 400 20.10 24.46 -6.96
N GLU A 401 19.01 25.13 -6.59
CA GLU A 401 17.65 24.58 -6.67
C GLU A 401 17.16 24.56 -8.11
N ARG A 402 17.52 25.59 -8.90
CA ARG A 402 17.25 25.66 -10.34
C ARG A 402 17.86 24.49 -11.12
N GLN A 403 19.06 24.07 -10.73
CA GLN A 403 19.77 22.97 -11.37
C GLN A 403 19.40 21.57 -10.83
N SER A 404 18.58 21.50 -9.78
CA SER A 404 18.27 20.23 -9.13
C SER A 404 17.41 19.29 -10.00
N ALA A 405 17.72 18.00 -9.97
CA ALA A 405 16.97 16.98 -10.72
C ALA A 405 15.48 16.94 -10.34
N SER A 406 15.15 17.13 -9.05
CA SER A 406 13.75 17.17 -8.60
C SER A 406 12.98 18.35 -9.19
N ARG A 407 13.62 19.51 -9.38
CA ARG A 407 12.98 20.65 -10.04
C ARG A 407 12.83 20.41 -11.53
N ARG A 408 13.82 19.80 -12.18
CA ARG A 408 13.71 19.39 -13.59
C ARG A 408 12.54 18.43 -13.78
N LEU A 409 12.43 17.38 -12.95
CA LEU A 409 11.31 16.45 -12.99
C LEU A 409 9.95 17.14 -12.76
N TYR A 410 9.86 18.07 -11.82
CA TYR A 410 8.66 18.89 -11.63
C TYR A 410 8.31 19.70 -12.89
N LEU A 411 9.27 20.41 -13.47
CA LEU A 411 9.06 21.23 -14.66
C LEU A 411 8.71 20.38 -15.88
N TRP A 412 9.36 19.23 -16.05
CA TRP A 412 9.10 18.31 -17.16
C TRP A 412 7.75 17.61 -16.99
N GLY A 413 7.38 17.23 -15.77
CA GLY A 413 6.07 16.69 -15.47
C GLY A 413 4.97 17.72 -15.72
N ALA A 414 5.18 18.98 -15.33
CA ALA A 414 4.26 20.07 -15.63
C ALA A 414 4.15 20.33 -17.15
N LEU A 415 5.27 20.35 -17.86
CA LEU A 415 5.32 20.53 -19.32
C LEU A 415 4.64 19.38 -20.07
N LEU A 416 4.93 18.13 -19.68
CA LEU A 416 4.28 16.95 -20.27
C LEU A 416 2.76 17.02 -20.02
N GLY A 417 2.36 17.34 -18.79
CA GLY A 417 0.95 17.55 -18.45
C GLY A 417 0.29 18.62 -19.32
N SER A 418 0.95 19.74 -19.59
CA SER A 418 0.40 20.81 -20.44
C SER A 418 0.30 20.46 -21.93
N VAL A 419 1.01 19.43 -22.40
CA VAL A 419 0.90 18.94 -23.79
C VAL A 419 -0.19 17.89 -23.94
N MET A 420 -0.52 17.17 -22.86
CA MET A 420 -1.55 16.12 -22.85
C MET A 420 -2.95 16.62 -22.52
N ALA A 421 -3.06 17.78 -21.84
CA ALA A 421 -4.31 18.49 -21.58
C ALA A 421 -4.65 19.41 -22.75
#